data_AF-A0A2T0SYP0-F1
#
_entry.id   AF-A0A2T0SYP0-F1
#
_cell.length_a   1.000
_cell.length_b   1.000
_cell.length_c   1.000
_cell.angle_alpha   90.00
_cell.angle_beta   90.00
_cell.angle_gamma   90.00
#
_symmetry.space_group_name_H-M   'P 1'
#
loop_
_entity.id
_entity.type
_entity.pdbx_description
1 polymer ?
#
loop_
_entity_poly.entity_id
_entity_poly.type
_entity_poly.pdbx_seq_one_letter_code
_entity_poly.pdbx_strand_id
1 'polypeptide(L)'
;MTIEPKPYFHELSQTEVDQLIQEKTTWEMVMDRYAQPDWCVYQDALSGIYGCWTLTDLSPTSNRSQVSPTGICKLCDDCKPKYESRPEISQ
;
A
#
# COMPACT_ATOMS: atom_id res chain seq x y z
N MET A 1 -24.80 -7.64 -2.44
CA MET A 1 -23.55 -7.71 -3.20
C MET A 1 -22.43 -7.61 -2.19
N THR A 2 -21.77 -8.71 -1.86
CA THR A 2 -20.59 -8.70 -0.99
C THR A 2 -19.41 -8.20 -1.83
N ILE A 3 -19.00 -6.96 -1.61
CA ILE A 3 -17.79 -6.41 -2.21
C ILE A 3 -16.64 -7.02 -1.42
N GLU A 4 -15.91 -7.95 -2.02
CA GLU A 4 -14.66 -8.43 -1.42
C GLU A 4 -13.69 -7.24 -1.32
N PRO A 5 -13.05 -7.00 -0.18
CA PRO A 5 -12.11 -5.89 -0.03
C PRO A 5 -10.94 -6.09 -0.99
N LYS A 6 -10.64 -5.06 -1.80
CA LYS A 6 -9.47 -5.09 -2.69
C LYS A 6 -8.21 -5.30 -1.83
N PRO A 7 -7.25 -6.14 -2.28
CA PRO A 7 -5.99 -6.33 -1.56
C PRO A 7 -5.20 -5.02 -1.49
N TYR A 8 -4.34 -4.88 -0.48
CA TYR A 8 -3.46 -3.73 -0.40
C TYR A 8 -2.21 -3.94 -1.26
N PHE A 9 -1.87 -2.96 -2.09
CA PHE A 9 -0.73 -3.05 -3.01
C PHE A 9 0.61 -3.28 -2.28
N HIS A 10 0.79 -2.65 -1.12
CA HIS A 10 2.02 -2.77 -0.32
C HIS A 10 2.18 -4.12 0.39
N GLU A 11 1.14 -4.98 0.37
CA GLU A 11 1.19 -6.35 0.93
C GLU A 11 1.59 -7.39 -0.12
N LEU A 12 1.74 -6.99 -1.39
CA LEU A 12 2.21 -7.88 -2.44
C LEU A 12 3.64 -8.36 -2.18
N SER A 13 3.85 -9.66 -2.39
CA SER A 13 5.18 -10.25 -2.44
C SER A 13 6.01 -9.67 -3.59
N GLN A 14 7.33 -9.90 -3.56
CA GLN A 14 8.17 -9.46 -4.67
C GLN A 14 7.82 -10.17 -5.99
N THR A 15 7.52 -11.47 -5.95
CA THR A 15 7.12 -12.23 -7.13
C THR A 15 5.87 -11.65 -7.80
N GLU A 16 4.87 -11.24 -7.01
CA GLU A 16 3.65 -10.62 -7.54
C GLU A 16 3.93 -9.26 -8.17
N VAL A 17 4.81 -8.45 -7.56
CA VAL A 17 5.21 -7.17 -8.15
C VAL A 17 6.03 -7.35 -9.42
N ASP A 18 6.93 -8.33 -9.46
CA ASP A 18 7.70 -8.66 -10.66
C ASP A 18 6.78 -9.06 -11.82
N GLN A 19 5.70 -9.79 -11.51
CA GLN A 19 4.67 -10.12 -12.48
C GLN A 19 3.95 -8.85 -12.99
N LEU A 20 3.57 -7.92 -12.11
CA LEU A 20 2.96 -6.66 -12.54
C LEU A 20 3.88 -5.82 -13.44
N ILE A 21 5.18 -5.81 -13.15
CA ILE A 21 6.20 -5.16 -13.98
C ILE A 21 6.29 -5.85 -15.36
N GLN A 22 6.34 -7.19 -15.38
CA GLN A 22 6.38 -7.98 -16.62
C GLN A 22 5.14 -7.74 -17.48
N GLU A 23 3.97 -7.63 -16.86
CA GLU A 23 2.69 -7.32 -17.51
C GLU A 23 2.57 -5.85 -17.96
N LYS A 24 3.56 -5.01 -17.60
CA LYS A 24 3.54 -3.55 -17.85
C LYS A 24 2.30 -2.88 -17.26
N THR A 25 1.87 -3.34 -16.08
CA THR A 25 0.74 -2.78 -15.35
C THR A 25 0.98 -1.30 -15.07
N THR A 26 -0.02 -0.45 -15.34
CA THR A 26 0.06 1.00 -15.09
C THR A 26 -0.41 1.34 -13.68
N TRP A 27 -0.04 2.52 -13.18
CA TRP A 27 -0.54 3.01 -11.88
C TRP A 27 -2.07 3.15 -11.85
N GLU A 28 -2.70 3.51 -12.97
CA GLU A 28 -4.17 3.55 -13.07
C GLU A 28 -4.78 2.15 -12.86
N MET A 29 -4.17 1.12 -13.47
CA MET A 29 -4.57 -0.26 -13.22
C MET A 29 -4.32 -0.70 -11.78
N VAL A 30 -3.24 -0.21 -11.14
CA VAL A 30 -2.98 -0.48 -9.72
C VAL A 30 -4.07 0.14 -8.84
N MET A 31 -4.45 1.41 -9.07
CA MET A 31 -5.52 2.06 -8.31
C MET A 31 -6.90 1.40 -8.52
N ASP A 32 -7.13 0.81 -9.70
CA ASP A 32 -8.34 0.04 -9.96
C ASP A 32 -8.33 -1.34 -9.27
N ARG A 33 -7.18 -2.01 -9.17
CA ARG A 33 -7.09 -3.37 -8.64
C ARG A 33 -6.86 -3.46 -7.13
N TYR A 34 -6.23 -2.45 -6.54
CA TYR A 34 -5.78 -2.48 -5.15
C TYR A 34 -6.44 -1.39 -4.30
N ALA A 35 -6.66 -1.70 -3.02
CA ALA A 35 -7.14 -0.71 -2.07
C ALA A 35 -6.00 0.20 -1.63
N GLN A 36 -6.34 1.48 -1.43
CA GLN A 36 -5.55 2.35 -0.58
C GLN A 36 -5.94 2.12 0.88
N PRO A 37 -4.99 1.99 1.81
CA PRO A 37 -5.31 1.90 3.22
C PRO A 37 -5.93 3.20 3.76
N ASP A 38 -7.06 3.07 4.47
CA ASP A 38 -7.77 4.21 5.08
C ASP A 38 -6.91 5.02 6.05
N TRP A 39 -5.87 4.42 6.66
CA TRP A 39 -4.97 5.12 7.56
C TRP A 39 -3.92 5.98 6.85
N CYS A 40 -3.72 5.82 5.54
CA CYS A 40 -2.84 6.70 4.81
C CYS A 40 -3.49 8.09 4.68
N VAL A 41 -2.71 9.14 4.90
CA VAL A 41 -3.19 10.52 4.79
C VAL A 41 -3.09 11.09 3.37
N TYR A 42 -2.34 10.43 2.49
CA TYR A 42 -2.22 10.83 1.09
C TYR A 42 -3.54 10.52 0.36
N GLN A 43 -4.14 11.52 -0.29
CA GLN A 43 -5.44 11.38 -0.93
C GLN A 43 -5.46 10.34 -2.07
N ASP A 44 -4.34 10.22 -2.82
CA ASP A 44 -4.16 9.27 -3.92
C ASP A 44 -2.83 8.50 -3.75
N ALA A 45 -2.71 7.80 -2.63
CA ALA A 45 -1.47 7.19 -2.18
C ALA A 45 -0.90 6.15 -3.15
N LEU A 46 -1.73 5.58 -4.04
CA LEU A 46 -1.32 4.62 -5.07
C LEU A 46 -1.07 5.25 -6.45
N SER A 47 -1.08 6.58 -6.58
CA SER A 47 -0.88 7.31 -7.85
C SER A 47 0.61 7.35 -8.32
N GLY A 48 1.39 6.31 -8.02
CA GLY A 48 2.78 6.18 -8.43
C GLY A 48 3.68 7.31 -7.91
N ILE A 49 4.33 8.03 -8.83
CA ILE A 49 5.28 9.11 -8.48
C ILE A 49 4.64 10.28 -7.71
N TYR A 50 3.33 10.47 -7.86
CA TYR A 50 2.54 11.49 -7.17
C TYR A 50 1.88 10.96 -5.90
N GLY A 51 1.97 9.65 -5.65
CA GLY A 51 1.41 8.98 -4.49
C GLY A 51 2.39 8.87 -3.32
N CYS A 52 2.06 8.01 -2.37
CA CYS A 52 2.91 7.72 -1.23
C CYS A 52 4.02 6.75 -1.66
N TRP A 53 5.26 7.23 -1.71
CA TRP A 53 6.40 6.42 -2.14
C TRP A 53 6.57 5.14 -1.32
N THR A 54 6.25 5.16 -0.03
CA THR A 54 6.32 3.97 0.81
C THR A 54 5.31 2.89 0.41
N LEU A 55 4.16 3.29 -0.15
CA LEU A 55 3.15 2.35 -0.63
C LEU A 55 3.39 1.93 -2.08
N THR A 56 4.00 2.78 -2.91
CA THR A 56 4.17 2.54 -4.36
C THR A 56 5.58 2.09 -4.76
N ASP A 57 6.52 1.95 -3.82
CA ASP A 57 7.86 1.47 -4.17
C ASP A 57 7.79 0.03 -4.69
N LEU A 58 8.43 -0.22 -5.83
CA LEU A 58 8.47 -1.52 -6.50
C LEU A 58 9.76 -2.29 -6.22
N SER A 59 10.73 -1.67 -5.54
CA SER A 59 12.04 -2.27 -5.32
C SER A 59 11.98 -3.44 -4.31
N PRO A 60 12.74 -4.53 -4.56
CA PRO A 60 12.88 -5.65 -3.63
C PRO A 60 13.50 -5.27 -2.28
N THR A 61 14.27 -4.19 -2.25
CA THR A 61 14.93 -3.67 -1.04
C THR A 61 14.23 -2.44 -0.46
N SER A 62 13.03 -2.14 -0.96
CA SER A 62 12.30 -0.94 -0.59
C SER A 62 11.75 -0.92 0.83
N ASN A 63 11.29 0.26 1.23
CA ASN A 63 10.51 0.44 2.44
C ASN A 63 9.21 -0.40 2.45
N ARG A 64 8.73 -0.91 1.31
CA ARG A 64 7.55 -1.81 1.25
C ARG A 64 7.79 -3.16 1.90
N SER A 65 8.98 -3.76 1.71
CA SER A 65 9.35 -5.01 2.39
C SER A 65 9.67 -4.78 3.88
N GLN A 66 9.87 -3.51 4.27
CA GLN A 66 9.94 -3.07 5.66
C GLN A 66 8.59 -2.57 6.23
N VAL A 67 7.53 -2.51 5.41
CA VAL A 67 6.17 -2.12 5.84
C VAL A 67 5.47 -3.22 6.67
N SER A 68 6.11 -4.36 6.90
CA SER A 68 5.85 -5.18 8.08
C SER A 68 7.05 -6.08 8.39
N PRO A 69 7.87 -5.78 9.43
CA PRO A 69 7.44 -5.83 10.85
C PRO A 69 7.80 -4.60 11.70
N THR A 70 8.40 -3.55 11.16
CA THR A 70 8.84 -2.36 11.96
C THR A 70 7.87 -1.19 11.93
N GLY A 71 6.78 -1.27 11.16
CA GLY A 71 5.71 -0.26 11.20
C GLY A 71 6.05 1.09 10.58
N ILE A 72 7.12 1.21 9.79
CA ILE A 72 7.64 2.52 9.30
C ILE A 72 6.57 3.37 8.60
N CYS A 73 5.68 2.78 7.80
CA CYS A 73 4.60 3.55 7.14
C CYS A 73 3.43 3.89 8.08
N LYS A 74 3.15 3.01 9.02
CA LYS A 74 2.11 3.18 10.06
C LYS A 74 2.57 4.13 11.18
N LEU A 75 3.87 4.36 11.27
CA LEU A 75 4.55 5.14 12.30
C LEU A 75 5.23 6.41 11.73
N CYS A 76 5.05 6.72 10.44
CA CYS A 76 5.47 8.04 9.96
C CYS A 76 4.64 9.12 10.66
N ASP A 77 5.24 10.28 10.91
CA ASP A 77 4.64 11.35 11.72
C ASP A 77 3.25 11.75 11.22
N ASP A 78 3.02 11.66 9.91
CA ASP A 78 1.75 12.02 9.27
C ASP A 78 0.67 10.93 9.39
N CYS A 79 1.03 9.64 9.28
CA CYS A 79 0.05 8.54 9.30
C CYS A 79 -0.22 7.99 10.70
N LYS A 80 0.75 8.12 11.62
CA LYS A 80 0.69 7.55 12.97
C LYS A 80 -0.58 7.92 13.74
N PRO A 81 -1.03 9.19 13.79
CA PRO A 81 -2.23 9.56 14.52
C PRO A 81 -3.50 8.88 13.99
N LYS A 82 -3.58 8.69 12.66
CA LYS A 82 -4.73 8.05 11.99
C LYS A 82 -4.68 6.53 12.10
N TYR A 83 -3.49 5.95 12.13
CA TYR A 83 -3.32 4.51 12.30
C TYR A 83 -3.65 4.06 13.74
N GLU A 84 -3.13 4.76 14.76
CA GLU A 84 -3.36 4.43 16.18
C GLU A 84 -4.81 4.66 16.63
N SER A 85 -5.57 5.49 15.91
CA SER A 85 -6.99 5.75 16.19
C SER A 85 -7.95 4.79 15.48
N ARG A 86 -7.46 3.84 14.68
CA ARG A 86 -8.32 2.84 14.03
C ARG A 86 -8.86 1.85 15.07
N PRO A 87 -10.16 1.48 15.00
CA PRO A 87 -10.69 0.42 15.85
C PRO A 87 -9.94 -0.89 15.56
N GLU A 88 -9.51 -1.59 16.62
CA GLU A 88 -8.88 -2.90 16.49
C GLU A 88 -9.85 -3.85 15.77
N ILE A 89 -9.48 -4.26 14.56
CA ILE A 89 -10.14 -5.37 13.89
C ILE A 89 -9.52 -6.61 14.53
N SER A 90 -10.28 -7.30 15.39
CA SER A 90 -9.91 -8.62 15.89
C SER A 90 -9.57 -9.52 14.70
N GLN A 91 -8.32 -9.97 14.64
CA GLN A 91 -7.84 -10.99 13.70
C GLN A 91 -8.39 -12.36 14.08
#